data_AF-A0A9P7AR13-F1
#
_entry.id   AF-A0A9P7AR13-F1
#
_cell.length_a   1.000
_cell.length_b   1.000
_cell.length_c   1.000
_cell.angle_alpha   90.00
_cell.angle_beta   90.00
_cell.angle_gamma   90.00
#
_symmetry.space_group_name_H-M   'P 1'
#
loop_
_entity.id
_entity.type
_entity.pdbx_description
1 polymer ?
#
loop_
_entity_poly.entity_id
_entity_poly.type
_entity_poly.pdbx_seq_one_letter_code
_entity_poly.pdbx_strand_id
1 'polypeptide(L)'
;MVPVRSVRGSQPTSTGLGHHCVSPKKARNPRKTQTIVHVPGVSSKRERLLAQMAALMNPQGFQTDAPGSSSAAHSETPMSVNDAISYTYDEQDYDATNDDQHDQQVPCPPPVVREGTGRRLLTDKMAYNLYSAWQTLIPTLVDAHLKYSARTHRQPLTSPHPVISACASQACAQRCFSVICIFFDRFNSIDVLSCKCSTLAQVLVHHGLFPTAPSQPRMAVSVDLLAFYHALFERSCDAVHALASALKTHYARRGFQMINADGQVIQEPFRWGLGQAVQWFDILQTEVK
;
A
#
# COMPACT_ATOMS: atom_id res chain seq x y z
N MET A 1 23.98 11.57 35.93
CA MET A 1 23.71 11.53 34.48
C MET A 1 22.56 10.58 34.23
N VAL A 2 21.40 11.11 33.85
CA VAL A 2 20.19 10.32 33.54
C VAL A 2 20.33 9.79 32.10
N PRO A 3 20.02 8.52 31.80
CA PRO A 3 20.15 8.01 30.44
C PRO A 3 19.09 8.67 29.56
N VAL A 4 19.53 9.21 28.43
CA VAL A 4 18.66 9.73 27.37
C VAL A 4 17.79 8.59 26.87
N ARG A 5 16.47 8.71 27.09
CA ARG A 5 15.47 7.79 26.51
C ARG A 5 15.65 7.80 24.98
N SER A 6 15.90 6.62 24.42
CA SER A 6 15.90 6.38 22.98
C SER A 6 14.60 6.90 22.35
N VAL A 7 14.73 7.78 21.36
CA VAL A 7 13.64 8.39 20.57
C VAL A 7 12.75 7.35 19.87
N ARG A 8 13.17 6.08 19.82
CA ARG A 8 12.33 4.97 19.32
C ARG A 8 11.07 4.72 20.15
N GLY A 9 11.06 5.08 21.43
CA GLY A 9 9.92 4.82 22.33
C GLY A 9 8.73 5.76 22.15
N SER A 10 8.84 6.81 21.32
CA SER A 10 7.78 7.81 21.12
C SER A 10 7.00 7.62 19.81
N GLN A 11 7.10 6.47 19.15
CA GLN A 11 6.35 6.24 17.92
C GLN A 11 4.86 6.02 18.22
N PRO A 12 3.94 6.64 17.45
CA PRO A 12 2.52 6.42 17.62
C PRO A 12 2.17 4.97 17.26
N THR A 13 1.88 4.16 18.28
CA THR A 13 1.38 2.80 18.12
C THR A 13 -0.07 2.88 17.65
N SER A 14 -0.37 2.30 16.48
CA SER A 14 -1.74 2.20 15.98
C SER A 14 -2.48 1.10 16.74
N THR A 15 -3.65 1.41 17.32
CA THR A 15 -4.54 0.41 17.93
C THR A 15 -5.31 -0.43 16.90
N GLY A 16 -4.86 -0.46 15.64
CA GLY A 16 -5.46 -1.21 14.52
C GLY A 16 -6.14 -0.32 13.48
N LEU A 17 -6.22 -0.81 12.24
CA LEU A 17 -6.71 -0.08 11.05
C LEU A 17 -8.26 0.00 10.94
N GLY A 18 -8.98 -0.63 11.86
CA GLY A 18 -10.46 -0.66 11.89
C GLY A 18 -11.07 -1.83 11.10
N HIS A 19 -12.37 -2.08 11.32
CA HIS A 19 -13.11 -3.25 10.79
C HIS A 19 -13.27 -3.28 9.25
N HIS A 20 -12.95 -2.19 8.56
CA HIS A 20 -13.04 -2.11 7.09
C HIS A 20 -11.76 -2.61 6.41
N CYS A 21 -10.67 -2.82 7.16
CA CYS A 21 -9.42 -3.39 6.65
C CYS A 21 -9.39 -4.90 6.87
N VAL A 22 -10.32 -5.63 6.24
CA VAL A 22 -10.34 -7.10 6.27
C VAL A 22 -9.97 -7.62 4.90
N SER A 23 -8.83 -8.31 4.80
CA SER A 23 -8.47 -9.06 3.60
C SER A 23 -9.58 -10.05 3.26
N PRO A 24 -10.06 -10.10 2.00
CA PRO A 24 -11.06 -11.08 1.60
C PRO A 24 -10.59 -12.49 1.96
N LYS A 25 -11.37 -13.23 2.76
CA LYS A 25 -11.11 -14.64 3.06
C LYS A 25 -11.34 -15.44 1.78
N LYS A 26 -10.31 -15.54 0.95
CA LYS A 26 -10.37 -16.38 -0.25
C LYS A 26 -10.39 -17.83 0.21
N ALA A 27 -11.51 -18.52 -0.01
CA ALA A 27 -11.59 -19.95 0.25
C ALA A 27 -10.47 -20.64 -0.54
N ARG A 28 -9.55 -21.29 0.18
CA ARG A 28 -8.41 -21.98 -0.41
C ARG A 28 -8.96 -23.09 -1.31
N ASN A 29 -8.83 -22.93 -2.62
CA ASN A 29 -9.24 -23.97 -3.55
C ASN A 29 -8.19 -25.11 -3.49
N PRO A 30 -8.54 -26.30 -2.98
CA PRO A 30 -7.58 -27.39 -2.81
C PRO A 30 -6.99 -27.83 -4.16
N ARG A 31 -7.76 -27.74 -5.26
CA ARG A 31 -7.27 -28.06 -6.62
C ARG A 31 -6.18 -27.12 -7.10
N LYS A 32 -6.23 -25.83 -6.72
CA LYS A 32 -5.20 -24.83 -7.08
C LYS A 32 -3.92 -24.97 -6.25
N THR A 33 -4.00 -25.64 -5.10
CA THR A 33 -2.88 -25.77 -4.14
C THR A 33 -2.08 -27.05 -4.35
N GLN A 34 -2.61 -28.02 -5.12
CA GLN A 34 -2.00 -29.35 -5.33
C GLN A 34 -1.59 -29.62 -6.79
N THR A 35 -1.73 -28.66 -7.70
CA THR A 35 -1.23 -28.83 -9.06
C THR A 35 0.29 -28.72 -9.03
N ILE A 36 0.99 -29.83 -9.27
CA ILE A 36 2.42 -29.84 -9.53
C ILE A 36 2.61 -29.14 -10.88
N VAL A 37 3.06 -27.88 -10.84
CA VAL A 37 3.39 -27.13 -12.06
C VAL A 37 4.81 -27.52 -12.46
N HIS A 38 4.93 -28.20 -13.59
CA HIS A 38 6.24 -28.49 -14.18
C HIS A 38 6.77 -27.21 -14.83
N VAL A 39 7.60 -26.46 -14.09
CA VAL A 39 8.21 -25.22 -14.58
C VAL A 39 9.30 -25.58 -15.61
N PRO A 40 9.17 -25.14 -16.88
CA PRO A 40 10.19 -25.39 -17.90
C PRO A 40 11.55 -24.84 -17.45
N GLY A 41 12.62 -25.62 -17.63
CA GLY A 41 14.01 -25.19 -17.31
C GLY A 41 14.48 -25.48 -15.87
N VAL A 42 13.64 -26.01 -14.98
CA VAL A 42 14.07 -26.42 -13.63
C VAL A 42 15.08 -27.57 -13.67
N SER A 43 14.87 -28.54 -14.57
CA SER A 43 15.84 -29.63 -14.83
C SER A 43 17.20 -29.08 -15.27
N SER A 44 17.21 -28.16 -16.24
CA SER A 44 18.43 -27.54 -16.76
C SER A 44 19.15 -26.71 -15.68
N LYS A 45 18.42 -26.01 -14.81
CA LYS A 45 19.00 -25.28 -13.68
C LYS A 45 19.61 -26.23 -12.64
N ARG A 46 18.96 -27.36 -12.37
CA ARG A 46 19.47 -28.41 -11.48
C ARG A 46 20.74 -29.05 -12.03
N GLU A 47 20.78 -29.38 -13.32
CA GLU A 47 21.98 -29.92 -13.96
C GLU A 47 23.16 -28.95 -13.92
N ARG A 48 22.91 -27.66 -14.18
CA ARG A 48 23.95 -26.62 -14.08
C ARG A 48 24.54 -26.52 -12.68
N LEU A 49 23.70 -26.58 -11.64
CA LEU A 49 24.14 -26.55 -10.24
C LEU A 49 24.91 -27.82 -9.86
N LEU A 50 24.52 -28.99 -10.37
CA LEU A 50 25.25 -30.24 -10.15
C LEU A 50 26.62 -30.23 -10.83
N ALA A 51 26.70 -29.71 -12.07
CA ALA A 51 27.98 -29.54 -12.77
C ALA A 51 28.90 -28.54 -12.04
N GLN A 52 28.34 -27.45 -11.52
CA GLN A 52 29.10 -26.47 -10.74
C GLN A 52 29.60 -27.06 -9.41
N MET A 53 28.77 -27.86 -8.73
CA MET A 53 29.21 -28.62 -7.54
C MET A 53 30.32 -29.61 -7.88
N ALA A 54 30.22 -30.34 -8.99
CA ALA A 54 31.26 -31.28 -9.41
C ALA A 54 32.60 -30.59 -9.71
N ALA A 55 32.57 -29.42 -10.35
CA ALA A 55 33.77 -28.61 -10.63
C ALA A 55 34.43 -28.09 -9.34
N LEU A 56 33.64 -27.72 -8.33
CA LEU A 56 34.15 -27.28 -7.02
C LEU A 56 34.68 -28.46 -6.19
N MET A 57 34.07 -29.64 -6.34
CA MET A 57 34.45 -30.86 -5.62
C MET A 57 35.68 -31.56 -6.20
N ASN A 58 36.05 -31.25 -7.44
CA ASN A 58 37.21 -31.85 -8.10
C ASN A 58 38.07 -30.78 -8.78
N PRO A 59 38.82 -29.98 -8.01
CA PRO A 59 39.81 -29.08 -8.57
C PRO A 59 40.96 -29.93 -9.13
N GLN A 60 40.84 -30.37 -10.39
CA GLN A 60 41.99 -30.95 -11.07
C GLN A 60 43.06 -29.86 -11.15
N GLY A 61 44.19 -30.15 -10.51
CA GLY A 61 45.28 -29.23 -10.28
C GLY A 61 45.73 -28.55 -11.58
N PHE A 62 45.83 -27.24 -11.52
CA PHE A 62 46.73 -26.51 -12.38
C PHE A 62 48.13 -27.08 -12.18
N GLN A 63 48.63 -27.84 -13.15
CA GLN A 63 50.04 -28.16 -13.20
C GLN A 63 50.80 -26.89 -13.57
N THR A 64 51.62 -26.49 -12.60
CA THR A 64 52.82 -25.67 -12.67
C THR A 64 53.74 -26.04 -13.84
N ASP A 65 54.19 -25.03 -14.58
CA ASP A 65 55.58 -24.93 -15.01
C ASP A 65 56.17 -23.64 -14.39
N ALA A 66 57.29 -23.78 -13.68
CA ALA A 66 58.06 -22.75 -12.97
C ALA A 66 59.48 -22.66 -13.57
N PRO A 67 60.47 -21.86 -13.07
CA PRO A 67 60.45 -20.77 -12.08
C PRO A 67 61.27 -19.50 -12.48
N GLY A 68 61.12 -18.42 -11.70
CA GLY A 68 62.08 -17.30 -11.67
C GLY A 68 61.72 -16.15 -10.73
N SER A 69 62.07 -16.28 -9.44
CA SER A 69 62.50 -15.25 -8.45
C SER A 69 61.71 -13.92 -8.32
N SER A 70 61.25 -13.42 -7.16
CA SER A 70 61.59 -13.64 -5.74
C SER A 70 60.56 -12.99 -4.79
N SER A 71 60.29 -13.66 -3.65
CA SER A 71 60.08 -13.16 -2.26
C SER A 71 58.98 -12.11 -1.97
N ALA A 72 57.81 -12.52 -1.43
CA ALA A 72 57.42 -12.62 0.01
C ALA A 72 56.65 -11.36 0.50
N ALA A 73 55.32 -11.35 0.66
CA ALA A 73 54.39 -12.09 1.53
C ALA A 73 54.15 -11.42 2.90
N HIS A 74 52.94 -10.89 3.10
CA HIS A 74 52.09 -10.87 4.32
C HIS A 74 50.68 -10.45 3.83
N SER A 75 49.79 -11.36 3.42
CA SER A 75 48.83 -12.14 4.22
C SER A 75 47.98 -11.31 5.19
N GLU A 76 46.69 -11.17 4.89
CA GLU A 76 45.58 -11.49 5.81
C GLU A 76 44.22 -11.51 5.07
N THR A 77 43.56 -12.67 5.14
CA THR A 77 42.13 -12.97 4.93
C THR A 77 41.71 -13.84 6.13
N PRO A 78 40.43 -14.21 6.41
CA PRO A 78 39.10 -13.68 6.00
C PRO A 78 38.04 -13.67 7.15
N MET A 79 36.83 -13.12 6.93
CA MET A 79 35.54 -13.51 7.58
C MET A 79 34.37 -12.97 6.71
N SER A 80 33.48 -13.73 6.05
CA SER A 80 32.37 -14.61 6.52
C SER A 80 31.40 -13.95 7.51
N VAL A 81 30.16 -13.59 7.11
CA VAL A 81 28.86 -14.29 7.39
C VAL A 81 27.70 -13.59 6.61
N ASN A 82 26.85 -14.41 5.97
CA ASN A 82 25.42 -14.33 5.54
C ASN A 82 24.62 -13.00 5.68
N ASP A 83 23.62 -12.66 4.87
CA ASP A 83 22.56 -13.49 4.28
C ASP A 83 21.91 -12.77 3.08
N ALA A 84 21.70 -13.51 1.99
CA ALA A 84 20.95 -13.05 0.84
C ALA A 84 19.46 -13.34 1.06
N ILE A 85 18.61 -12.32 1.23
CA ILE A 85 17.18 -12.47 0.98
C ILE A 85 16.93 -12.07 -0.48
N SER A 86 16.91 -13.10 -1.33
CA SER A 86 16.41 -13.05 -2.69
C SER A 86 14.92 -12.69 -2.67
N TYR A 87 14.58 -11.43 -2.93
CA TYR A 87 13.20 -11.04 -3.23
C TYR A 87 12.84 -11.56 -4.62
N THR A 88 12.11 -12.67 -4.68
CA THR A 88 11.43 -13.14 -5.89
C THR A 88 10.25 -12.21 -6.18
N TYR A 89 10.40 -11.39 -7.21
CA TYR A 89 9.29 -10.75 -7.93
C TYR A 89 8.51 -11.85 -8.66
N ASP A 90 7.24 -12.05 -8.33
CA ASP A 90 6.28 -12.79 -9.17
C ASP A 90 5.46 -11.72 -9.94
N GLU A 91 6.01 -11.29 -11.08
CA GLU A 91 5.22 -10.70 -12.16
C GLU A 91 4.58 -11.86 -12.92
N GLN A 92 3.25 -11.95 -12.94
CA GLN A 92 2.55 -12.79 -13.90
C GLN A 92 1.92 -11.91 -14.98
N ASP A 93 2.48 -12.16 -16.15
CA ASP A 93 2.36 -11.56 -17.46
C ASP A 93 0.94 -11.60 -18.03
N TYR A 94 0.61 -10.56 -18.81
CA TYR A 94 -0.56 -10.51 -19.68
C TYR A 94 -0.10 -10.94 -21.07
N ASP A 95 -0.32 -12.19 -21.44
CA ASP A 95 0.00 -12.65 -22.79
C ASP A 95 -1.07 -12.18 -23.78
N ALA A 96 -0.72 -11.15 -24.56
CA ALA A 96 -1.43 -10.72 -25.76
C ALA A 96 -0.72 -11.34 -26.96
N THR A 97 -1.30 -12.40 -27.53
CA THR A 97 -0.89 -12.92 -28.83
C THR A 97 -2.01 -12.66 -29.84
N ASN A 98 -1.78 -11.65 -30.68
CA ASN A 98 -2.36 -11.56 -32.02
C ASN A 98 -1.57 -12.51 -32.91
N ASP A 99 -2.24 -13.45 -33.57
CA ASP A 99 -1.77 -13.94 -34.87
C ASP A 99 -2.98 -14.23 -35.77
N ASP A 100 -3.02 -13.49 -36.87
CA ASP A 100 -4.02 -13.53 -37.94
C ASP A 100 -3.62 -14.61 -38.95
N GLN A 101 -4.48 -15.61 -39.22
CA GLN A 101 -4.58 -16.21 -40.57
C GLN A 101 -5.83 -17.11 -40.77
N HIS A 102 -6.70 -16.61 -41.65
CA HIS A 102 -7.52 -17.30 -42.68
C HIS A 102 -8.46 -18.47 -42.32
N ASP A 103 -9.73 -18.10 -42.13
CA ASP A 103 -10.95 -18.58 -42.81
C ASP A 103 -11.03 -20.03 -43.34
N GLN A 104 -11.81 -20.88 -42.66
CA GLN A 104 -12.63 -21.93 -43.26
C GLN A 104 -13.81 -22.26 -42.33
N GLN A 105 -15.02 -21.93 -42.80
CA GLN A 105 -16.29 -22.13 -42.11
C GLN A 105 -16.62 -23.63 -41.96
N VAL A 106 -16.72 -24.09 -40.71
CA VAL A 106 -17.36 -25.38 -40.36
C VAL A 106 -18.60 -25.06 -39.52
N PRO A 107 -19.82 -25.51 -39.89
CA PRO A 107 -21.03 -25.26 -39.11
C PRO A 107 -21.00 -25.97 -37.75
N CYS A 108 -21.03 -25.20 -36.65
CA CYS A 108 -21.17 -25.72 -35.29
C CYS A 108 -22.62 -26.18 -35.01
N PRO A 109 -22.83 -27.34 -34.35
CA PRO A 109 -24.14 -27.76 -33.83
C PRO A 109 -24.58 -26.91 -32.61
N PRO A 110 -25.88 -26.86 -32.28
CA PRO A 110 -26.45 -25.89 -31.34
C PRO A 110 -25.92 -26.02 -29.91
N PRO A 111 -25.93 -24.91 -29.13
CA PRO A 111 -25.31 -24.86 -27.81
C PRO A 111 -26.10 -25.70 -26.82
N VAL A 112 -25.44 -26.71 -26.26
CA VAL A 112 -25.89 -27.38 -25.04
C VAL A 112 -25.81 -26.33 -23.91
N VAL A 113 -26.97 -25.92 -23.41
CA VAL A 113 -27.10 -25.10 -22.21
C VAL A 113 -26.48 -25.88 -21.04
N ARG A 114 -25.20 -25.62 -20.77
CA ARG A 114 -24.58 -25.99 -19.51
C ARG A 114 -24.95 -24.90 -18.53
N GLU A 115 -25.83 -25.24 -17.58
CA GLU A 115 -26.11 -24.44 -16.39
C GLU A 115 -24.81 -24.22 -15.63
N GLY A 116 -24.11 -23.15 -16.01
CA GLY A 116 -23.00 -22.62 -15.25
C GLY A 116 -23.55 -22.11 -13.94
N THR A 117 -23.33 -22.86 -12.87
CA THR A 117 -23.53 -22.42 -11.49
C THR A 117 -23.13 -20.95 -11.34
N GLY A 118 -24.15 -20.11 -11.10
CA GLY A 118 -24.00 -18.66 -11.04
C GLY A 118 -22.86 -18.29 -10.09
N ARG A 119 -21.85 -17.60 -10.64
CA ARG A 119 -20.88 -16.87 -9.82
C ARG A 119 -21.70 -15.91 -8.96
N ARG A 120 -21.63 -16.04 -7.63
CA ARG A 120 -22.35 -15.20 -6.69
C ARG A 120 -21.99 -13.73 -6.93
N LEU A 121 -22.85 -13.01 -7.63
CA LEU A 121 -22.98 -11.54 -7.58
C LEU A 121 -23.91 -11.17 -6.43
N LEU A 122 -23.69 -11.75 -5.24
CA LEU A 122 -24.37 -11.26 -4.06
C LEU A 122 -23.57 -10.05 -3.59
N THR A 123 -23.99 -8.86 -4.02
CA THR A 123 -23.49 -7.59 -3.51
C THR A 123 -23.54 -7.65 -2.00
N ASP A 124 -22.36 -7.62 -1.38
CA ASP A 124 -22.24 -7.70 0.07
C ASP A 124 -23.04 -6.54 0.68
N LYS A 125 -24.03 -6.85 1.53
CA LYS A 125 -24.86 -5.84 2.22
C LYS A 125 -23.98 -4.81 2.94
N MET A 126 -22.79 -5.21 3.40
CA MET A 126 -21.80 -4.31 4.00
C MET A 126 -21.24 -3.30 2.99
N ALA A 127 -20.94 -3.74 1.76
CA ALA A 127 -20.44 -2.85 0.71
C ALA A 127 -21.50 -1.83 0.29
N TYR A 128 -22.77 -2.26 0.19
CA TYR A 128 -23.89 -1.34 -0.09
C TYR A 128 -24.05 -0.29 1.01
N ASN A 129 -24.01 -0.70 2.29
CA ASN A 129 -24.11 0.22 3.42
C ASN A 129 -22.93 1.19 3.49
N LEU A 130 -21.72 0.74 3.16
CA LEU A 130 -20.54 1.61 3.12
C LEU A 130 -20.69 2.66 2.01
N TYR A 131 -21.10 2.22 0.83
CA TYR A 131 -21.34 3.11 -0.31
C TYR A 131 -22.44 4.13 -0.03
N SER A 132 -23.58 3.70 0.53
CA SER A 132 -24.66 4.62 0.89
C SER A 132 -24.24 5.62 1.97
N ALA A 133 -23.46 5.19 2.97
CA ALA A 133 -22.92 6.10 3.98
C ALA A 133 -22.02 7.18 3.35
N TRP A 134 -21.16 6.80 2.41
CA TRP A 134 -20.36 7.77 1.67
C TRP A 134 -21.20 8.71 0.82
N GLN A 135 -22.19 8.22 0.08
CA GLN A 135 -23.11 9.06 -0.70
C GLN A 135 -23.83 10.10 0.17
N THR A 136 -24.19 9.75 1.41
CA THR A 136 -24.79 10.73 2.35
C THR A 136 -23.76 11.71 2.90
N LEU A 137 -22.49 11.31 3.02
CA LEU A 137 -21.44 12.13 3.61
C LEU A 137 -20.89 13.18 2.63
N ILE A 138 -20.60 12.80 1.39
CA ILE A 138 -19.89 13.64 0.42
C ILE A 138 -20.50 15.04 0.26
N PRO A 139 -21.83 15.20 0.08
CA PRO A 139 -22.44 16.53 -0.06
C PRO A 139 -22.16 17.44 1.15
N THR A 140 -22.02 16.86 2.35
CA THR A 140 -21.76 17.63 3.57
C THR A 140 -20.33 18.15 3.69
N LEU A 141 -19.41 17.66 2.83
CA LEU A 141 -17.98 18.01 2.84
C LEU A 141 -17.62 19.10 1.83
N VAL A 142 -18.50 19.38 0.86
CA VAL A 142 -18.28 20.35 -0.24
C VAL A 142 -17.85 21.71 0.30
N ASP A 143 -18.64 22.30 1.20
CA ASP A 143 -18.33 23.62 1.79
C ASP A 143 -17.00 23.64 2.55
N ALA A 144 -16.69 22.56 3.27
CA ALA A 144 -15.44 22.45 4.03
C ALA A 144 -14.24 22.40 3.08
N HIS A 145 -14.39 21.66 1.97
CA HIS A 145 -13.35 21.56 0.95
C HIS A 145 -13.14 22.89 0.22
N LEU A 146 -14.21 23.55 -0.22
CA LEU A 146 -14.14 24.87 -0.84
C LEU A 146 -13.44 25.90 0.05
N LYS A 147 -13.79 25.95 1.34
CA LYS A 147 -13.13 26.83 2.32
C LYS A 147 -11.66 26.49 2.52
N TYR A 148 -11.30 25.21 2.50
CA TYR A 148 -9.90 24.79 2.57
C TYR A 148 -9.13 25.23 1.31
N SER A 149 -9.63 24.88 0.12
CA SER A 149 -9.01 25.23 -1.17
C SER A 149 -8.84 26.74 -1.33
N ALA A 150 -9.83 27.54 -0.94
CA ALA A 150 -9.72 29.00 -1.00
C ALA A 150 -8.63 29.55 -0.07
N ARG A 151 -8.42 28.95 1.11
CA ARG A 151 -7.39 29.39 2.07
C ARG A 151 -5.98 28.99 1.66
N THR A 152 -5.82 27.82 1.04
CA THR A 152 -4.50 27.29 0.66
C THR A 152 -4.10 27.65 -0.77
N HIS A 153 -5.01 28.19 -1.58
CA HIS A 153 -4.71 28.59 -2.94
C HIS A 153 -3.57 29.62 -2.98
N ARG A 154 -2.47 29.24 -3.65
CA ARG A 154 -1.22 30.02 -3.75
C ARG A 154 -0.55 30.32 -2.39
N GLN A 155 -0.80 29.49 -1.39
CA GLN A 155 -0.13 29.57 -0.09
C GLN A 155 0.75 28.34 0.15
N PRO A 156 1.85 28.45 0.89
CA PRO A 156 2.62 27.28 1.33
C PRO A 156 1.77 26.33 2.18
N LEU A 157 2.10 25.04 2.13
CA LEU A 157 1.44 24.05 2.99
C LEU A 157 1.83 24.26 4.45
N THR A 158 0.83 24.55 5.28
CA THR A 158 1.02 24.72 6.72
C THR A 158 1.10 23.36 7.41
N SER A 159 2.00 23.23 8.38
CA SER A 159 2.03 22.04 9.24
C SER A 159 0.73 21.94 10.03
N PRO A 160 0.05 20.78 10.04
CA PRO A 160 -1.19 20.61 10.79
C PRO A 160 -0.94 20.75 12.29
N HIS A 161 -1.88 21.40 12.98
CA HIS A 161 -1.86 21.48 14.43
C HIS A 161 -2.09 20.11 15.07
N PRO A 162 -1.52 19.83 16.25
CA PRO A 162 -1.71 18.55 16.94
C PRO A 162 -3.17 18.32 17.37
N VAL A 163 -3.90 19.42 17.62
CA VAL A 163 -5.33 19.41 17.93
C VAL A 163 -6.04 20.32 16.94
N ILE A 164 -7.09 19.82 16.30
CA ILE A 164 -7.87 20.57 15.31
C ILE A 164 -9.36 20.61 15.67
N SER A 165 -10.00 21.74 15.38
CA SER A 165 -11.43 21.97 15.55
C SER A 165 -11.94 22.93 14.47
N ALA A 166 -13.23 22.86 14.14
CA ALA A 166 -13.88 23.82 13.23
C ALA A 166 -15.06 24.57 13.89
N CYS A 167 -15.38 24.23 15.14
CA CYS A 167 -16.45 24.88 15.89
C CYS A 167 -15.91 26.14 16.59
N ALA A 168 -16.52 27.30 16.32
CA ALA A 168 -16.15 28.57 16.93
C ALA A 168 -16.72 28.75 18.37
N SER A 169 -17.67 27.91 18.79
CA SER A 169 -18.33 28.05 20.09
C SER A 169 -17.57 27.30 21.19
N GLN A 170 -17.11 28.05 22.20
CA GLN A 170 -16.46 27.50 23.39
C GLN A 170 -17.42 26.73 24.32
N ALA A 171 -18.73 26.95 24.20
CA ALA A 171 -19.75 26.29 25.01
C ALA A 171 -20.25 24.96 24.40
N CYS A 172 -19.74 24.58 23.22
CA CYS A 172 -20.18 23.36 22.57
C CYS A 172 -19.54 22.13 23.22
N ALA A 173 -20.34 21.14 23.61
CA ALA A 173 -19.80 19.85 24.08
C ALA A 173 -19.07 19.14 22.93
N GLN A 174 -17.75 19.00 23.06
CA GLN A 174 -16.88 18.39 22.06
C GLN A 174 -16.49 16.97 22.42
N ARG A 175 -16.37 16.12 21.40
CA ARG A 175 -15.80 14.77 21.48
C ARG A 175 -14.45 14.78 20.79
N CYS A 176 -13.43 14.25 21.46
CA CYS A 176 -12.08 14.12 20.93
C CYS A 176 -11.87 12.76 20.26
N PHE A 177 -11.26 12.75 19.09
CA PHE A 177 -10.92 11.56 18.31
C PHE A 177 -9.46 11.61 17.90
N SER A 178 -8.68 10.57 18.19
CA SER A 178 -7.32 10.48 17.67
C SER A 178 -7.33 9.79 16.31
N VAL A 179 -6.80 10.47 15.28
CA VAL A 179 -6.84 10.03 13.87
C VAL A 179 -5.43 10.02 13.29
N ILE A 180 -5.04 8.90 12.67
CA ILE A 180 -3.75 8.77 11.99
C ILE A 180 -3.84 9.48 10.63
N CYS A 181 -3.06 10.54 10.48
CA CYS A 181 -3.06 11.36 9.27
C CYS A 181 -1.80 11.12 8.44
N ILE A 182 -1.99 10.89 7.13
CA ILE A 182 -0.94 10.59 6.16
C ILE A 182 -0.55 11.87 5.40
N PHE A 183 0.73 12.24 5.40
CA PHE A 183 1.30 13.41 4.71
C PHE A 183 2.43 12.99 3.75
N PHE A 184 3.01 13.92 3.00
CA PHE A 184 4.14 13.59 2.12
C PHE A 184 5.35 13.00 2.86
N ASP A 185 5.63 13.53 4.04
CA ASP A 185 6.92 13.37 4.72
C ASP A 185 6.86 12.45 5.94
N ARG A 186 5.66 12.27 6.50
CA ARG A 186 5.41 11.50 7.73
C ARG A 186 3.94 11.07 7.82
N PHE A 187 3.65 10.28 8.85
CA PHE A 187 2.29 10.10 9.36
C PHE A 187 2.27 10.48 10.85
N ASN A 188 1.23 11.17 11.29
CA ASN A 188 1.09 11.64 12.67
C ASN A 188 -0.32 11.35 13.20
N SER A 189 -0.44 11.08 14.51
CA SER A 189 -1.75 11.11 15.17
C SER A 189 -2.15 12.56 15.43
N ILE A 190 -3.35 12.93 15.03
CA ILE A 190 -3.92 14.26 15.26
C ILE A 190 -5.21 14.08 16.05
N ASP A 191 -5.39 14.91 17.07
CA ASP A 191 -6.60 14.91 17.88
C ASP A 191 -7.63 15.85 17.27
N VAL A 192 -8.79 15.31 16.95
CA VAL A 192 -9.86 16.00 16.24
C VAL A 192 -11.03 16.21 17.17
N LEU A 193 -11.38 17.47 17.41
CA LEU A 193 -12.52 17.87 18.22
C LEU A 193 -13.73 18.03 17.32
N SER A 194 -14.71 17.13 17.46
CA SER A 194 -15.98 17.21 16.75
C SER A 194 -17.14 17.48 17.70
N CYS A 195 -18.19 18.08 17.19
CA CYS A 195 -19.38 18.41 17.95
C CYS A 195 -20.63 18.34 17.06
N LYS A 196 -21.80 18.70 17.60
CA LYS A 196 -23.04 18.73 16.81
C LYS A 196 -23.00 19.74 15.65
N CYS A 197 -22.18 20.78 15.74
CA CYS A 197 -22.06 21.83 14.73
C CYS A 197 -21.11 21.45 13.58
N SER A 198 -20.18 20.54 13.82
CA SER A 198 -19.18 20.13 12.82
C SER A 198 -18.81 18.68 13.05
N THR A 199 -19.16 17.83 12.09
CA THR A 199 -18.88 16.39 12.16
C THR A 199 -17.38 16.13 12.06
N LEU A 200 -16.93 14.95 12.52
CA LEU A 200 -15.53 14.55 12.44
C LEU A 200 -14.95 14.69 11.03
N ALA A 201 -15.68 14.22 10.01
CA ALA A 201 -15.28 14.32 8.62
C ALA A 201 -15.21 15.78 8.12
N GLN A 202 -16.17 16.63 8.51
CA GLN A 202 -16.14 18.06 8.17
C GLN A 202 -14.93 18.77 8.78
N VAL A 203 -14.60 18.48 10.04
CA VAL A 203 -13.41 19.07 10.69
C VAL A 203 -12.14 18.61 9.98
N LEU A 204 -12.03 17.32 9.65
CA LEU A 204 -10.90 16.79 8.88
C LEU A 204 -10.73 17.55 7.56
N VAL A 205 -11.78 17.63 6.74
CA VAL A 205 -11.71 18.28 5.42
C VAL A 205 -11.45 19.78 5.55
N HIS A 206 -12.03 20.42 6.56
CA HIS A 206 -11.77 21.82 6.86
C HIS A 206 -10.28 22.08 7.16
N HIS A 207 -9.52 21.10 7.66
CA HIS A 207 -8.09 21.21 7.91
C HIS A 207 -7.21 20.54 6.84
N GLY A 208 -7.78 20.23 5.68
CA GLY A 208 -7.02 19.63 4.56
C GLY A 208 -6.75 18.15 4.70
N LEU A 209 -7.59 17.44 5.46
CA LEU A 209 -7.49 16.00 5.68
C LEU A 209 -8.75 15.32 5.15
N PHE A 210 -8.61 14.35 4.27
CA PHE A 210 -9.72 13.59 3.74
C PHE A 210 -9.86 12.25 4.49
N PRO A 211 -11.05 11.92 5.04
CA PRO A 211 -11.24 10.68 5.79
C PRO A 211 -11.11 9.43 4.89
N THR A 212 -10.66 8.30 5.44
CA THR A 212 -10.63 7.03 4.70
C THR A 212 -11.90 6.18 4.88
N ALA A 213 -12.82 6.61 5.75
CA ALA A 213 -14.09 5.93 6.04
C ALA A 213 -15.17 6.96 6.42
N PRO A 214 -16.47 6.68 6.15
CA PRO A 214 -17.51 7.71 6.27
C PRO A 214 -17.97 7.93 7.71
N SER A 215 -18.13 6.86 8.51
CA SER A 215 -18.74 6.97 9.85
C SER A 215 -17.72 7.08 10.99
N GLN A 216 -16.57 6.40 10.87
CA GLN A 216 -15.52 6.36 11.91
C GLN A 216 -14.13 6.28 11.27
N PRO A 217 -13.64 7.37 10.66
CA PRO A 217 -12.29 7.41 10.13
C PRO A 217 -11.28 7.27 11.27
N ARG A 218 -10.52 6.17 11.24
CA ARG A 218 -9.29 5.99 12.05
C ARG A 218 -8.07 6.59 11.36
N MET A 219 -8.20 6.82 10.06
CA MET A 219 -7.18 7.38 9.22
C MET A 219 -7.75 8.49 8.35
N ALA A 220 -6.88 9.44 8.00
CA ALA A 220 -7.14 10.46 7.02
C ALA A 220 -5.90 10.70 6.15
N VAL A 221 -6.10 11.17 4.94
CA VAL A 221 -5.03 11.46 3.97
C VAL A 221 -5.03 12.96 3.70
N SER A 222 -3.87 13.60 3.67
CA SER A 222 -3.78 15.00 3.26
C SER A 222 -4.39 15.21 1.86
N VAL A 223 -5.23 16.25 1.73
CA VAL A 223 -5.84 16.66 0.46
C VAL A 223 -4.76 17.00 -0.56
N ASP A 224 -3.65 17.62 -0.14
CA ASP A 224 -2.53 17.94 -1.01
C ASP A 224 -1.82 16.69 -1.54
N LEU A 225 -1.69 15.66 -0.70
CA LEU A 225 -1.14 14.36 -1.10
C LEU A 225 -2.05 13.67 -2.13
N LEU A 226 -3.37 13.75 -1.95
CA LEU A 226 -4.33 13.24 -2.93
C LEU A 226 -4.25 14.02 -4.24
N ALA A 227 -4.23 15.36 -4.19
CA ALA A 227 -4.09 16.20 -5.38
C ALA A 227 -2.79 15.91 -6.14
N PHE A 228 -1.68 15.72 -5.43
CA PHE A 228 -0.41 15.30 -6.03
C PHE A 228 -0.51 13.91 -6.68
N TYR A 229 -1.18 12.95 -6.03
CA TYR A 229 -1.43 11.64 -6.62
C TYR A 229 -2.23 11.74 -7.92
N HIS A 230 -3.27 12.58 -8.00
CA HIS A 230 -4.02 12.78 -9.24
C HIS A 230 -3.12 13.30 -10.36
N ALA A 231 -2.33 14.34 -10.07
CA ALA A 231 -1.38 14.87 -11.03
C ALA A 231 -0.32 13.84 -11.47
N LEU A 232 0.10 12.95 -10.58
CA LEU A 232 1.00 11.84 -10.90
C LEU A 232 0.30 10.81 -11.79
N PHE A 233 -0.89 10.36 -11.40
CA PHE A 233 -1.69 9.37 -12.10
C PHE A 233 -2.00 9.80 -13.54
N GLU A 234 -2.31 11.08 -13.76
CA GLU A 234 -2.52 11.66 -15.10
C GLU A 234 -1.30 11.53 -16.03
N ARG A 235 -0.09 11.40 -15.48
CA ARG A 235 1.17 11.41 -16.23
C ARG A 235 1.82 10.04 -16.35
N SER A 236 1.67 9.19 -15.34
CA SER A 236 2.32 7.87 -15.28
C SER A 236 1.37 6.70 -15.13
N CYS A 237 0.07 6.94 -14.92
CA CYS A 237 -0.93 5.91 -14.61
C CYS A 237 -0.55 5.05 -13.39
N ASP A 238 0.23 5.61 -12.45
CA ASP A 238 0.72 4.88 -11.30
C ASP A 238 -0.43 4.40 -10.41
N ALA A 239 -0.49 3.10 -10.15
CA ALA A 239 -1.51 2.54 -9.29
C ALA A 239 -1.43 3.10 -7.87
N VAL A 240 -2.57 3.29 -7.21
CA VAL A 240 -2.64 3.69 -5.78
C VAL A 240 -1.78 2.79 -4.89
N HIS A 241 -1.64 1.51 -5.24
CA HIS A 241 -0.81 0.55 -4.50
C HIS A 241 0.70 0.86 -4.62
N ALA A 242 1.15 1.37 -5.77
CA ALA A 242 2.51 1.84 -5.95
C ALA A 242 2.78 3.04 -5.04
N LEU A 243 1.86 4.02 -4.99
CA LEU A 243 1.98 5.14 -4.05
C LEU A 243 1.98 4.69 -2.58
N ALA A 244 1.08 3.78 -2.19
CA ALA A 244 1.04 3.25 -0.82
C ALA A 244 2.37 2.57 -0.42
N SER A 245 2.95 1.78 -1.34
CA SER A 245 4.26 1.14 -1.14
C SER A 245 5.40 2.16 -1.09
N ALA A 246 5.36 3.16 -1.96
CA ALA A 246 6.32 4.26 -1.98
C ALA A 246 6.29 5.06 -0.68
N LEU A 247 5.11 5.40 -0.16
CA LEU A 247 4.93 6.09 1.12
C LEU A 247 5.48 5.25 2.28
N LYS A 248 5.15 3.96 2.35
CA LYS A 248 5.71 3.06 3.36
C LYS A 248 7.24 3.04 3.33
N THR A 249 7.82 2.91 2.14
CA THR A 249 9.27 2.89 1.96
C THR A 249 9.89 4.24 2.33
N HIS A 250 9.28 5.35 1.92
CA HIS A 250 9.74 6.71 2.24
C HIS A 250 9.73 6.96 3.75
N TYR A 251 8.63 6.63 4.43
CA TYR A 251 8.51 6.75 5.88
C TYR A 251 9.52 5.88 6.62
N ALA A 252 9.70 4.63 6.20
CA ALA A 252 10.68 3.74 6.81
C ALA A 252 12.10 4.30 6.72
N ARG A 253 12.48 4.87 5.55
CA ARG A 253 13.78 5.54 5.35
C ARG A 253 13.95 6.76 6.26
N ARG A 254 12.86 7.42 6.63
CA ARG A 254 12.85 8.55 7.58
C ARG A 254 12.72 8.12 9.04
N GLY A 255 12.69 6.81 9.30
CA GLY A 255 12.57 6.25 10.64
C GLY A 255 11.14 6.13 11.14
N PHE A 256 10.11 6.48 10.35
CA PHE A 256 8.71 6.28 10.71
C PHE A 256 8.25 4.88 10.28
N GLN A 257 7.95 4.01 11.24
CA GLN A 257 7.41 2.67 10.96
C GLN A 257 6.04 2.52 11.56
N MET A 258 5.07 2.07 10.76
CA MET A 258 3.75 1.75 11.30
C MET A 258 3.77 0.35 11.89
N ILE A 259 3.58 0.28 13.20
CA ILE A 259 3.56 -0.95 13.98
C ILE A 259 2.14 -1.27 14.45
N ASN A 260 1.83 -2.56 14.48
CA ASN A 260 0.63 -3.10 15.12
C ASN A 260 0.76 -3.06 16.65
N ALA A 261 -0.35 -3.34 17.34
CA ALA A 261 -0.38 -3.52 18.80
C ALA A 261 0.64 -4.57 19.29
N ASP A 262 0.90 -5.59 18.47
CA ASP A 262 1.88 -6.66 18.74
C ASP A 262 3.34 -6.24 18.49
N GLY A 263 3.59 -4.97 18.12
CA GLY A 263 4.92 -4.45 17.81
C GLY A 263 5.48 -4.83 16.43
N GLN A 264 4.73 -5.59 15.63
CA GLN A 264 5.12 -5.99 14.27
C GLN A 264 4.87 -4.87 13.25
N VAL A 265 5.77 -4.73 12.27
CA VAL A 265 5.61 -3.77 11.16
C VAL A 265 4.47 -4.22 10.24
N ILE A 266 3.53 -3.32 9.99
CA ILE A 266 2.42 -3.59 9.07
C ILE A 266 2.95 -3.67 7.63
N GLN A 267 2.63 -4.73 6.89
CA GLN A 267 3.10 -4.89 5.51
C GLN A 267 2.51 -3.85 4.56
N GLU A 268 1.20 -3.61 4.60
CA GLU A 268 0.52 -2.67 3.69
C GLU A 268 -0.39 -1.70 4.47
N PRO A 269 0.18 -0.83 5.31
CA PRO A 269 -0.60 -0.01 6.25
C PRO A 269 -1.58 0.94 5.56
N PHE A 270 -1.23 1.42 4.35
CA PHE A 270 -1.96 2.50 3.69
C PHE A 270 -2.83 2.03 2.52
N ARG A 271 -2.65 0.78 2.05
CA ARG A 271 -3.21 0.33 0.76
C ARG A 271 -4.73 0.50 0.69
N TRP A 272 -5.44 0.06 1.73
CA TRP A 272 -6.90 0.10 1.77
C TRP A 272 -7.43 1.51 2.04
N GLY A 273 -6.87 2.20 3.04
CA GLY A 273 -7.30 3.54 3.40
C GLY A 273 -7.07 4.56 2.27
N LEU A 274 -5.92 4.47 1.59
CA LEU A 274 -5.58 5.36 0.48
C LEU A 274 -6.49 5.11 -0.73
N GLY A 275 -6.79 3.85 -1.06
CA GLY A 275 -7.72 3.52 -2.14
C GLY A 275 -9.13 4.09 -1.92
N GLN A 276 -9.66 3.98 -0.69
CA GLN A 276 -10.95 4.59 -0.34
C GLN A 276 -10.88 6.12 -0.42
N ALA A 277 -9.82 6.73 0.13
CA ALA A 277 -9.67 8.19 0.11
C ALA A 277 -9.62 8.74 -1.31
N VAL A 278 -8.81 8.14 -2.21
CA VAL A 278 -8.73 8.54 -3.62
C VAL A 278 -10.09 8.45 -4.30
N GLN A 279 -10.76 7.30 -4.21
CA GLN A 279 -12.05 7.07 -4.87
C GLN A 279 -13.11 8.10 -4.46
N TRP A 280 -13.22 8.40 -3.17
CA TRP A 280 -14.26 9.30 -2.67
C TRP A 280 -13.86 10.77 -2.78
N PHE A 281 -12.57 11.07 -2.82
CA PHE A 281 -12.07 12.41 -3.14
C PHE A 281 -12.35 12.78 -4.59
N ASP A 282 -12.21 11.84 -5.54
CA ASP A 282 -12.62 12.04 -6.95
C ASP A 282 -14.10 12.44 -7.06
N ILE A 283 -14.96 11.73 -6.31
CA ILE A 283 -16.40 12.01 -6.28
C ILE A 283 -16.64 13.40 -5.68
N LEU A 284 -15.97 13.75 -4.57
CA LEU A 284 -16.06 15.09 -4.00
C LEU A 284 -15.62 16.19 -4.98
N GLN A 285 -14.53 15.96 -5.73
CA GLN A 285 -14.06 16.92 -6.74
C GLN A 285 -15.04 17.08 -7.90
N THR A 286 -15.79 16.03 -8.23
CA THR A 286 -16.82 16.09 -9.28
C THR A 286 -18.02 16.92 -8.85
N GLU A 287 -18.44 16.84 -7.58
CA GLU A 287 -19.54 17.63 -7.01
C GLU A 287 -19.21 19.14 -6.86
N VAL A 288 -17.92 19.48 -6.89
CA VAL A 288 -17.43 20.87 -6.76
C VAL A 288 -17.33 21.59 -8.12
N LYS A 289 -17.26 20.83 -9.22
CA LYS A 289 -17.17 21.35 -10.60
C LYS A 289 -18.55 21.76 -11.12
#